data_AF-V5GYH9-F1
#
_entry.id   AF-V5GYH9-F1
#
_cell.length_a   1.000
_cell.length_b   1.000
_cell.length_c   1.000
_cell.angle_alpha   90.00
_cell.angle_beta   90.00
_cell.angle_gamma   90.00
#
_symmetry.space_group_name_H-M   'P 1'
#
loop_
_entity.id
_entity.type
_entity.pdbx_description
1 polymer ?
#
loop_
_entity_poly.entity_id
_entity_poly.type
_entity_poly.pdbx_seq_one_letter_code
_entity_poly.pdbx_strand_id
1 'polypeptide(L)'
;LDAFTEANEVPNDKVATNESLQNSYTPSSLVRKNIPGKRIDYIMYHPGSKIHVDLKKYNLPLPDRVPERSFSYSDHEAIEATLVINRKEIPDRIRDLEQKKIVLEDSLVVLEDALRRLNTHQLIYLIFSLVLFITLLVSAVLDSPVGYAILFYVLRALITVLMVFTIIMATIWNKIERHAVLAGKLAIEVTLKKYNVSGNL
;
A
#
# COMPACT_ATOMS: atom_id res chain seq x y z
N LEU A 1 -9.82 -16.70 -14.92
CA LEU A 1 -9.83 -16.41 -13.48
C LEU A 1 -8.59 -15.62 -13.18
N ASP A 2 -8.73 -14.43 -12.60
CA ASP A 2 -7.61 -13.65 -12.12
C ASP A 2 -7.27 -14.14 -10.70
N ALA A 3 -5.97 -14.32 -10.43
CA ALA A 3 -5.47 -14.69 -9.11
C ALA A 3 -5.91 -13.70 -8.02
N PHE A 4 -6.21 -12.45 -8.39
CA PHE A 4 -6.75 -11.44 -7.48
C PHE A 4 -8.14 -11.80 -6.91
N THR A 5 -9.01 -12.42 -7.73
CA THR A 5 -10.37 -12.81 -7.34
C THR A 5 -10.44 -14.09 -6.50
N GLU A 6 -9.37 -14.89 -6.46
CA GLU A 6 -9.28 -16.08 -5.59
C GLU A 6 -8.84 -15.74 -4.16
N ALA A 7 -8.38 -14.50 -3.90
CA ALA A 7 -7.86 -14.07 -2.61
C ALA A 7 -8.94 -13.64 -1.58
N ASN A 8 -10.21 -14.03 -1.79
CA ASN A 8 -11.35 -13.56 -1.00
C ASN A 8 -11.44 -14.16 0.42
N GLU A 9 -10.60 -15.14 0.77
CA GLU A 9 -10.59 -15.72 2.11
C GLU A 9 -9.53 -15.07 2.99
N VAL A 10 -9.97 -14.61 4.17
CA VAL A 10 -9.09 -14.12 5.24
C VAL A 10 -8.00 -15.19 5.48
N PRO A 11 -6.71 -14.84 5.39
CA PRO A 11 -5.63 -15.82 5.48
C PRO A 11 -5.73 -16.60 6.79
N ASN A 12 -5.84 -17.93 6.68
CA ASN A 12 -5.34 -18.78 7.75
C ASN A 12 -3.85 -18.42 7.94
N ASP A 13 -3.36 -18.34 9.18
CA ASP A 13 -2.02 -17.87 9.55
C ASP A 13 -0.85 -18.37 8.65
N LYS A 14 -0.98 -19.58 8.08
CA LYS A 14 -0.08 -20.20 7.10
C LYS A 14 0.05 -19.48 5.74
N VAL A 15 -0.66 -18.39 5.51
CA VAL A 15 -0.70 -17.66 4.23
C VAL A 15 -0.12 -16.24 4.37
N ALA A 16 0.31 -15.82 5.57
CA ALA A 16 1.06 -14.58 5.75
C ALA A 16 2.48 -14.73 5.19
N THR A 17 2.99 -13.67 4.54
CA THR A 17 4.38 -13.61 4.05
C THR A 17 5.24 -12.64 4.87
N ASN A 18 4.61 -11.88 5.77
CA ASN A 18 5.25 -10.94 6.68
C ASN A 18 4.52 -10.95 8.02
N GLU A 19 5.25 -10.70 9.12
CA GLU A 19 4.69 -10.72 10.48
C GLU A 19 3.91 -12.02 10.80
N SER A 20 4.31 -13.15 10.20
CA SER A 20 3.70 -14.46 10.48
C SER A 20 3.86 -14.81 11.96
N LEU A 21 2.82 -15.36 12.59
CA LEU A 21 2.84 -15.75 14.00
C LEU A 21 3.92 -16.80 14.31
N GLN A 22 4.35 -17.53 13.28
CA GLN A 22 5.38 -18.57 13.37
C GLN A 22 6.79 -18.01 13.16
N ASN A 23 6.95 -16.79 12.62
CA ASN A 23 8.25 -16.18 12.32
C ASN A 23 8.93 -15.59 13.58
N SER A 24 10.26 -15.75 13.71
CA SER A 24 11.01 -15.34 14.91
C SER A 24 11.19 -13.84 15.02
N TYR A 25 11.10 -13.14 13.89
CA TYR A 25 11.23 -11.68 13.82
C TYR A 25 9.90 -10.97 14.06
N THR A 26 8.78 -11.72 14.15
CA THR A 26 7.47 -11.13 14.46
C THR A 26 7.44 -10.59 15.88
N PRO A 27 7.07 -9.32 16.08
CA PRO A 27 7.00 -8.73 17.42
C PRO A 27 6.11 -9.54 18.36
N SER A 28 6.62 -9.83 19.56
CA SER A 28 5.90 -10.64 20.56
C SER A 28 4.54 -10.04 20.96
N SER A 29 4.36 -8.74 20.79
CA SER A 29 3.07 -8.06 21.02
C SER A 29 1.99 -8.51 20.03
N LEU A 30 2.35 -8.76 18.77
CA LEU A 30 1.45 -9.28 17.75
C LEU A 30 1.15 -10.76 17.99
N VAL A 31 2.19 -11.55 18.31
CA VAL A 31 2.06 -12.98 18.62
C VAL A 31 1.14 -13.21 19.81
N ARG A 32 1.33 -12.48 20.92
CA ARG A 32 0.49 -12.59 22.12
C ARG A 32 -0.97 -12.21 21.88
N LYS A 33 -1.21 -11.25 20.99
CA LYS A 33 -2.57 -10.82 20.60
C LYS A 33 -3.18 -11.69 19.51
N ASN A 34 -2.45 -12.70 19.03
CA ASN A 34 -2.84 -13.56 17.93
C ASN A 34 -3.30 -12.76 16.70
N ILE A 35 -2.59 -11.66 16.39
CA ILE A 35 -2.90 -10.81 15.24
C ILE A 35 -2.42 -11.53 13.98
N PRO A 36 -3.29 -11.82 13.00
CA PRO A 36 -2.88 -12.46 11.76
C PRO A 36 -1.79 -11.65 11.04
N GLY A 37 -0.80 -12.35 10.50
CA GLY A 37 0.26 -11.72 9.71
C GLY A 37 -0.26 -11.14 8.41
N LYS A 38 0.60 -10.41 7.70
CA LYS A 38 0.28 -9.73 6.44
C LYS A 38 0.77 -10.54 5.25
N ARG A 39 0.04 -10.45 4.15
CA ARG A 39 0.46 -10.94 2.84
C ARG A 39 0.87 -9.74 2.01
N ILE A 40 2.16 -9.63 1.73
CA ILE A 40 2.73 -8.51 0.95
C ILE A 40 3.62 -8.98 -0.19
N ASP A 41 3.94 -10.26 -0.24
CA ASP A 41 4.73 -10.88 -1.30
C ASP A 41 3.80 -11.67 -2.23
N TYR A 42 3.83 -11.35 -3.52
CA TYR A 42 2.90 -11.92 -4.51
C TYR A 42 3.64 -12.35 -5.78
N ILE A 43 3.19 -13.47 -6.37
CA ILE A 43 3.54 -13.87 -7.73
C ILE A 43 2.30 -13.65 -8.59
N MET A 44 2.36 -12.67 -9.49
CA MET A 44 1.29 -12.35 -10.43
C MET A 44 1.72 -12.76 -11.84
N TYR A 45 0.80 -13.32 -12.62
CA TYR A 45 1.05 -13.67 -14.01
C TYR A 45 -0.13 -13.26 -14.89
N HIS A 46 0.16 -12.82 -16.11
CA HIS A 46 -0.84 -12.49 -17.11
C HIS A 46 -0.67 -13.39 -18.34
N PRO A 47 -1.46 -14.47 -18.47
CA PRO A 47 -1.34 -15.35 -19.62
C PRO A 47 -1.86 -14.63 -20.87
N GLY A 48 -0.99 -14.46 -21.87
CA GLY A 48 -1.37 -13.86 -23.14
C GLY A 48 -2.45 -14.66 -23.87
N SER A 49 -3.05 -14.09 -24.92
CA SER A 49 -4.24 -14.68 -25.58
C SER A 49 -4.05 -16.07 -26.17
N LYS A 50 -2.80 -16.54 -26.36
CA LYS A 50 -2.46 -17.84 -26.95
C LYS A 50 -2.05 -18.88 -25.92
N ILE A 51 -2.04 -18.51 -24.63
CA ILE A 51 -1.46 -19.32 -23.56
C ILE A 51 -2.53 -19.54 -22.49
N HIS A 52 -2.61 -20.77 -22.02
CA HIS A 52 -3.35 -21.17 -20.84
C HIS A 52 -2.34 -21.47 -19.75
N VAL A 53 -2.57 -20.96 -18.56
CA VAL A 53 -1.70 -21.18 -17.41
C VAL A 53 -2.54 -21.72 -16.28
N ASP A 54 -2.20 -22.91 -15.82
CA ASP A 54 -2.80 -23.55 -14.65
C ASP A 54 -1.86 -23.42 -13.46
N LEU A 55 -2.38 -22.92 -12.35
CA LEU A 55 -1.66 -22.92 -11.08
C LEU A 55 -1.70 -24.34 -10.50
N LYS A 56 -0.58 -25.06 -10.57
CA LYS A 56 -0.48 -26.43 -10.06
C LYS A 56 -0.23 -26.46 -8.56
N LYS A 57 0.56 -25.50 -8.07
CA LYS A 57 0.97 -25.46 -6.66
C LYS A 57 1.26 -24.02 -6.25
N TYR A 58 0.82 -23.64 -5.06
CA TYR A 58 1.19 -22.41 -4.38
C TYR A 58 1.40 -22.69 -2.89
N ASN A 59 2.59 -22.41 -2.34
CA ASN A 59 2.92 -22.70 -0.94
C ASN A 59 4.11 -21.87 -0.44
N LEU A 60 4.35 -21.96 0.87
CA LEU A 60 5.62 -21.57 1.48
C LEU A 60 6.56 -22.79 1.40
N PRO A 61 7.72 -22.71 0.71
CA PRO A 61 8.57 -23.88 0.45
C PRO A 61 9.53 -24.20 1.60
N LEU A 62 9.77 -23.24 2.49
CA LEU A 62 10.70 -23.37 3.60
C LEU A 62 9.95 -23.67 4.91
N PRO A 63 10.58 -24.38 5.86
CA PRO A 63 10.07 -24.48 7.22
C PRO A 63 10.19 -23.14 7.95
N ASP A 64 9.37 -22.93 8.99
CA ASP A 64 9.28 -21.69 9.77
C ASP A 64 10.62 -21.23 10.39
N ARG A 65 11.55 -22.18 10.59
CA ARG A 65 12.85 -21.97 11.27
C ARG A 65 13.99 -22.60 10.48
N VAL A 66 15.17 -21.99 10.60
CA VAL A 66 16.40 -22.63 10.14
C VAL A 66 16.61 -23.92 10.95
N PRO A 67 16.96 -25.05 10.32
CA PRO A 67 17.18 -26.31 11.01
C PRO A 67 18.09 -26.15 12.22
N GLU A 68 17.66 -26.68 13.36
CA GLU A 68 18.39 -26.64 14.64
C GLU A 68 18.64 -25.24 15.20
N ARG A 69 17.96 -24.21 14.69
CA ARG A 69 18.07 -22.83 15.17
C ARG A 69 16.71 -22.32 15.67
N SER A 70 16.78 -21.35 16.58
CA SER A 70 15.61 -20.67 17.13
C SER A 70 15.10 -19.51 16.27
N PHE A 71 15.79 -19.18 15.17
CA PHE A 71 15.45 -18.07 14.28
C PHE A 71 15.01 -18.54 12.87
N SER A 72 14.18 -17.73 12.23
CA SER A 72 13.72 -17.89 10.84
C SER A 72 14.79 -17.47 9.84
N TYR A 73 14.66 -17.96 8.60
CA TYR A 73 15.58 -17.59 7.51
C TYR A 73 15.57 -16.08 7.22
N SER A 74 14.40 -15.44 7.33
CA SER A 74 14.16 -14.02 7.09
C SER A 74 12.94 -13.56 7.90
N ASP A 75 12.71 -12.26 7.99
CA ASP A 75 11.48 -11.64 8.51
C ASP A 75 10.30 -11.72 7.52
N HIS A 76 10.57 -12.18 6.31
CA HIS A 76 9.59 -12.57 5.30
C HIS A 76 9.60 -14.08 5.03
N GLU A 77 8.42 -14.65 4.74
CA GLU A 77 8.29 -16.04 4.30
C GLU A 77 8.49 -16.15 2.79
N ALA A 78 9.24 -17.16 2.37
CA ALA A 78 9.43 -17.45 0.95
C ALA A 78 8.10 -17.94 0.34
N ILE A 79 7.83 -17.56 -0.91
CA ILE A 79 6.67 -18.03 -1.67
C ILE A 79 7.11 -18.82 -2.90
N GLU A 80 6.43 -19.92 -3.17
CA GLU A 80 6.64 -20.79 -4.33
C GLU A 80 5.34 -20.91 -5.11
N ALA A 81 5.42 -20.76 -6.44
CA ALA A 81 4.33 -21.06 -7.35
C ALA A 81 4.84 -21.97 -8.48
N THR A 82 4.11 -23.06 -8.76
CA THR A 82 4.34 -23.91 -9.93
C THR A 82 3.24 -23.66 -10.94
N LEU A 83 3.60 -23.11 -12.10
CA LEU A 83 2.69 -22.79 -13.19
C LEU A 83 2.88 -23.80 -14.33
N VAL A 84 1.79 -24.41 -14.79
CA VAL A 84 1.79 -25.24 -16.01
C VAL A 84 1.32 -24.38 -17.16
N ILE A 85 2.17 -24.23 -18.17
CA ILE A 85 1.95 -23.32 -19.29
C ILE A 85 1.66 -24.14 -20.55
N ASN A 86 0.43 -24.03 -21.05
CA ASN A 86 -0.06 -24.73 -22.23
C ASN A 86 -0.46 -23.73 -23.32
N ARG A 87 -0.50 -24.19 -24.58
CA ARG A 87 -1.04 -23.39 -25.68
C ARG A 87 -2.58 -23.49 -25.70
N LYS A 88 -3.27 -22.36 -25.83
CA LYS A 88 -4.74 -22.34 -26.04
C LYS A 88 -5.06 -22.76 -27.47
N GLU A 89 -5.98 -23.70 -27.64
CA GLU A 89 -6.53 -24.06 -28.95
C GLU A 89 -7.51 -23.00 -29.47
N ILE A 90 -8.29 -22.37 -28.57
CA ILE A 90 -9.23 -21.30 -28.89
C ILE A 90 -8.98 -20.11 -27.93
N PRO A 91 -8.72 -18.90 -28.44
CA PRO A 91 -8.52 -17.73 -27.60
C PRO A 91 -9.85 -17.22 -27.03
N ASP A 92 -10.08 -17.43 -25.74
CA ASP A 92 -11.22 -16.90 -24.97
C ASP A 92 -11.05 -15.39 -24.73
N ARG A 93 -11.19 -14.59 -25.80
CA ARG A 93 -10.95 -13.14 -25.75
C ARG A 93 -12.05 -12.36 -25.04
N ILE A 94 -13.30 -12.76 -25.20
CA ILE A 94 -14.46 -11.94 -24.79
C ILE A 94 -14.58 -11.90 -23.26
N ARG A 95 -14.52 -13.07 -22.60
CA ARG A 95 -14.64 -13.18 -21.13
C ARG A 95 -13.47 -12.51 -20.38
N ASP A 96 -12.26 -12.57 -20.93
CA ASP A 96 -11.07 -11.92 -20.35
C ASP A 96 -11.14 -10.39 -20.48
N LEU A 97 -11.76 -9.87 -21.55
CA LEU A 97 -11.94 -8.43 -21.77
C LEU A 97 -12.96 -7.82 -20.82
N GLU A 98 -14.11 -8.46 -20.61
CA GLU A 98 -15.11 -7.97 -19.65
C GLU A 98 -14.58 -7.96 -18.23
N GLN A 99 -13.89 -9.04 -17.81
CA GLN A 99 -13.28 -9.10 -16.47
C GLN A 99 -12.22 -8.01 -16.28
N LYS A 100 -11.34 -7.80 -17.28
CA LYS A 100 -10.36 -6.70 -17.25
C LYS A 100 -11.02 -5.34 -17.15
N LYS A 101 -12.11 -5.11 -17.89
CA LYS A 101 -12.83 -3.84 -17.85
C LYS A 101 -13.36 -3.56 -16.44
N ILE A 102 -14.02 -4.54 -15.82
CA ILE A 102 -14.53 -4.43 -14.44
C ILE A 102 -13.40 -4.10 -13.47
N VAL A 103 -12.28 -4.84 -13.52
CA VAL A 103 -11.14 -4.61 -12.62
C VAL A 103 -10.53 -3.21 -12.80
N LEU A 104 -10.44 -2.72 -14.05
CA LEU A 104 -9.94 -1.37 -14.32
C LEU A 104 -10.91 -0.30 -13.81
N GLU A 105 -12.22 -0.50 -13.96
CA GLU A 105 -13.24 0.40 -13.41
C GLU A 105 -13.20 0.44 -11.87
N ASP A 106 -13.09 -0.72 -11.21
CA ASP A 106 -12.93 -0.80 -9.75
C ASP A 106 -11.65 -0.11 -9.27
N SER A 107 -10.55 -0.29 -10.02
CA SER A 107 -9.27 0.37 -9.73
C SER A 107 -9.37 1.89 -9.82
N LEU A 108 -10.18 2.43 -10.75
CA LEU A 108 -10.43 3.87 -10.83
C LEU A 108 -11.13 4.40 -9.58
N VAL A 109 -12.10 3.66 -9.04
CA VAL A 109 -12.80 4.05 -7.79
C VAL A 109 -11.82 4.17 -6.63
N VAL A 110 -10.89 3.21 -6.49
CA VAL A 110 -9.86 3.25 -5.44
C VAL A 110 -8.92 4.44 -5.61
N LEU A 111 -8.48 4.71 -6.84
CA LEU A 111 -7.61 5.85 -7.14
C LEU A 111 -8.31 7.19 -6.92
N GLU A 112 -9.61 7.28 -7.21
CA GLU A 112 -10.40 8.47 -6.91
C GLU A 112 -10.56 8.72 -5.42
N ASP A 113 -10.79 7.68 -4.62
CA ASP A 113 -10.81 7.81 -3.17
C ASP A 113 -9.45 8.25 -2.64
N ALA A 114 -8.36 7.69 -3.16
CA ALA A 114 -6.99 8.10 -2.81
C ALA A 114 -6.75 9.59 -3.12
N LEU A 115 -7.15 10.08 -4.29
CA LEU A 115 -7.04 11.51 -4.66
C LEU A 115 -7.88 12.41 -3.74
N ARG A 116 -9.08 11.98 -3.34
CA ARG A 116 -9.92 12.73 -2.38
C ARG A 116 -9.25 12.80 -1.02
N ARG A 117 -8.70 11.69 -0.52
CA ARG A 117 -7.95 11.66 0.75
C ARG A 117 -6.77 12.60 0.73
N LEU A 118 -6.02 12.68 -0.37
CA LEU A 118 -4.90 13.62 -0.51
C LEU A 118 -5.35 15.08 -0.37
N ASN A 119 -6.46 15.47 -0.99
CA ASN A 119 -7.01 16.82 -0.82
C ASN A 119 -7.41 17.11 0.63
N THR A 120 -8.03 16.14 1.30
CA THR A 120 -8.40 16.27 2.72
C THR A 120 -7.15 16.37 3.61
N HIS A 121 -6.14 15.54 3.39
CA HIS A 121 -4.87 15.58 4.12
C HIS A 121 -4.16 16.93 3.92
N GLN A 122 -4.12 17.44 2.69
CA GLN A 122 -3.57 18.76 2.39
C GLN A 122 -4.26 19.85 3.22
N LEU A 123 -5.59 19.86 3.26
CA LEU A 123 -6.35 20.84 4.03
C LEU A 123 -6.07 20.71 5.53
N ILE A 124 -6.05 19.48 6.06
CA ILE A 124 -5.76 19.21 7.46
C ILE A 124 -4.36 19.74 7.83
N TYR A 125 -3.33 19.41 7.06
CA TYR A 125 -1.97 19.88 7.33
C TYR A 125 -1.84 21.41 7.24
N LEU A 126 -2.57 22.07 6.33
CA LEU A 126 -2.61 23.54 6.25
C LEU A 126 -3.26 24.16 7.50
N ILE A 127 -4.38 23.59 7.97
CA ILE A 127 -5.03 24.05 9.21
C ILE A 127 -4.10 23.87 10.40
N PHE A 128 -3.45 22.70 10.52
CA PHE A 128 -2.46 22.45 11.58
C PHE A 128 -1.29 23.44 11.51
N SER A 129 -0.75 23.71 10.32
CA SER A 129 0.29 24.72 10.13
C SER A 129 -0.17 26.12 10.56
N LEU A 130 -1.41 26.51 10.26
CA LEU A 130 -1.97 27.80 10.66
C LEU A 130 -2.11 27.90 12.18
N VAL A 131 -2.62 26.85 12.82
CA VAL A 131 -2.73 26.79 14.30
C VAL A 131 -1.35 26.90 14.94
N LEU A 132 -0.35 26.13 14.47
CA LEU A 132 1.01 26.19 14.99
C LEU A 132 1.65 27.56 14.78
N PHE A 133 1.38 28.21 13.64
CA PHE A 133 1.85 29.56 13.36
C PHE A 133 1.25 30.59 14.33
N ILE A 134 -0.06 30.53 14.58
CA ILE A 134 -0.72 31.39 15.57
C ILE A 134 -0.17 31.13 16.97
N THR A 135 0.01 29.87 17.37
CA THR A 135 0.63 29.50 18.64
C THR A 135 2.04 30.08 18.77
N LEU A 136 2.84 30.03 17.70
CA LEU A 136 4.18 30.60 17.67
C LEU A 136 4.14 32.13 17.86
N LEU A 137 3.23 32.83 17.18
CA LEU A 137 3.04 34.28 17.31
C LEU A 137 2.62 34.68 18.73
N VAL A 138 1.62 34.01 19.29
CA VAL A 138 1.18 34.25 20.68
C VAL A 138 2.34 33.99 21.63
N SER A 139 3.06 32.87 21.45
CA SER A 139 4.21 32.56 22.27
C SER A 139 5.27 33.64 22.19
N ALA A 140 5.50 34.26 21.01
CA ALA A 140 6.52 35.28 20.78
C ALA A 140 6.27 36.59 21.55
N VAL A 141 4.99 36.94 21.77
CA VAL A 141 4.59 38.12 22.55
C VAL A 141 4.70 37.87 24.05
N LEU A 142 4.61 36.61 24.49
CA LEU A 142 4.73 36.24 25.90
C LEU A 142 6.20 36.12 26.34
N ASP A 143 6.51 36.72 27.48
CA ASP A 143 7.79 36.57 28.14
C ASP A 143 7.94 35.16 28.72
N SER A 144 9.20 34.71 28.81
CA SER A 144 9.50 33.43 29.46
C SER A 144 9.09 33.47 30.93
N PRO A 145 8.38 32.44 31.44
CA PRO A 145 8.19 32.27 32.88
C PRO A 145 9.53 32.21 33.62
N VAL A 146 9.59 32.85 34.78
CA VAL A 146 10.79 32.88 35.63
C VAL A 146 11.17 31.45 36.01
N GLY A 147 12.41 31.05 35.75
CA GLY A 147 12.92 29.70 36.04
C GLY A 147 12.79 28.66 34.92
N TYR A 148 12.05 28.95 33.83
CA TYR A 148 11.78 27.97 32.75
C TYR A 148 12.23 28.43 31.35
N ALA A 149 13.14 29.41 31.25
CA ALA A 149 13.56 30.01 29.98
C ALA A 149 14.08 29.00 28.94
N ILE A 150 14.95 28.08 29.35
CA ILE A 150 15.51 27.07 28.44
C ILE A 150 14.38 26.20 27.87
N LEU A 151 13.48 25.69 28.72
CA LEU A 151 12.37 24.85 28.30
C LEU A 151 11.45 25.59 27.33
N PHE A 152 11.15 26.86 27.59
CA PHE A 152 10.31 27.69 26.74
C PHE A 152 10.89 27.90 25.34
N TYR A 153 12.20 28.19 25.23
CA TYR A 153 12.87 28.31 23.93
C TYR A 153 12.96 26.97 23.18
N VAL A 154 13.19 25.86 23.89
CA VAL A 154 13.18 24.52 23.29
C VAL A 154 11.80 24.18 22.72
N LEU A 155 10.72 24.46 23.45
CA LEU A 155 9.35 24.25 22.96
C LEU A 155 9.05 25.10 21.72
N ARG A 156 9.48 26.37 21.68
CA ARG A 156 9.34 27.22 20.48
C ARG A 156 10.06 26.61 19.28
N ALA A 157 11.30 26.14 19.46
CA ALA A 157 12.06 25.50 18.41
C ALA A 157 11.37 24.23 17.88
N LEU A 158 10.82 23.40 18.78
CA LEU A 158 10.04 22.21 18.40
C LEU A 158 8.78 22.56 17.61
N ILE A 159 8.04 23.59 18.02
CA ILE A 159 6.86 24.09 17.29
C ILE A 159 7.26 24.57 15.89
N THR A 160 8.38 25.30 15.76
CA THR A 160 8.88 25.76 14.46
C THR A 160 9.24 24.58 13.55
N VAL A 161 9.96 23.57 14.06
CA VAL A 161 10.30 22.36 13.28
C VAL A 161 9.04 21.63 12.84
N LEU A 162 8.07 21.45 13.75
CA LEU A 162 6.80 20.80 13.44
C LEU A 162 5.99 21.58 12.39
N MET A 163 5.97 22.91 12.48
CA MET A 163 5.31 23.78 11.49
C MET A 163 5.96 23.66 10.11
N VAL A 164 7.30 23.67 10.03
CA VAL A 164 7.99 23.47 8.75
C VAL A 164 7.68 22.09 8.17
N PHE A 165 7.67 21.06 9.00
CA PHE A 165 7.29 19.71 8.60
C PHE A 165 5.86 19.66 8.03
N THR A 166 4.87 20.25 8.71
CA THR A 166 3.48 20.24 8.22
C THR A 166 3.32 21.03 6.92
N ILE A 167 4.06 22.12 6.72
CA ILE A 167 4.09 22.87 5.45
C ILE A 167 4.65 22.01 4.32
N ILE A 168 5.78 21.33 4.55
CA ILE A 168 6.40 20.44 3.54
C ILE A 168 5.42 19.32 3.16
N MET A 169 4.75 18.71 4.15
CA MET A 169 3.75 17.67 3.92
C MET A 169 2.55 18.17 3.12
N ALA A 170 2.02 19.35 3.47
CA ALA A 170 0.90 19.97 2.77
C ALA A 170 1.23 20.35 1.31
N THR A 171 2.49 20.66 1.02
CA THR A 171 2.91 21.22 -0.27
C THR A 171 3.66 20.21 -1.14
N ILE A 172 4.94 19.97 -0.84
CA ILE A 172 5.85 19.18 -1.66
C ILE A 172 5.40 17.72 -1.68
N TRP A 173 5.21 17.12 -0.51
CA TRP A 173 4.87 15.70 -0.41
C TRP A 173 3.52 15.40 -1.07
N ASN A 174 2.49 16.16 -0.68
CA ASN A 174 1.15 16.02 -1.26
C ASN A 174 1.14 16.21 -2.79
N LYS A 175 1.96 17.13 -3.33
CA LYS A 175 2.07 17.32 -4.78
C LYS A 175 2.71 16.09 -5.46
N ILE A 176 3.78 15.55 -4.90
CA ILE A 176 4.45 14.35 -5.43
C ILE A 176 3.47 13.17 -5.43
N GLU A 177 2.83 12.92 -4.30
CA GLU A 177 1.89 11.82 -4.13
C GLU A 177 0.68 11.94 -5.06
N ARG A 178 0.10 13.14 -5.16
CA ARG A 178 -1.02 13.40 -6.08
C ARG A 178 -0.63 13.17 -7.54
N HIS A 179 0.57 13.59 -7.96
CA HIS A 179 1.04 13.34 -9.32
C HIS A 179 1.28 11.85 -9.59
N ALA A 180 1.81 11.10 -8.63
CA ALA A 180 1.99 9.66 -8.76
C ALA A 180 0.65 8.93 -8.92
N VAL A 181 -0.34 9.23 -8.08
CA VAL A 181 -1.69 8.64 -8.16
C VAL A 181 -2.39 9.05 -9.46
N LEU A 182 -2.28 10.32 -9.87
CA LEU A 182 -2.87 10.81 -11.11
C LEU A 182 -2.28 10.14 -12.35
N ALA A 183 -0.96 9.90 -12.37
CA ALA A 183 -0.32 9.17 -13.46
C ALA A 183 -0.85 7.73 -13.57
N GLY A 184 -1.05 7.05 -12.44
CA GLY A 184 -1.70 5.74 -12.39
C GLY A 184 -3.13 5.78 -12.93
N LYS A 185 -3.93 6.76 -12.51
CA LYS A 185 -5.30 6.97 -13.00
C LYS A 185 -5.34 7.17 -14.52
N LEU A 186 -4.50 8.07 -15.06
CA LEU A 186 -4.43 8.35 -16.49
C LEU A 186 -4.04 7.11 -17.31
N ALA A 187 -3.10 6.29 -16.82
CA ALA A 187 -2.71 5.05 -17.49
C ALA A 187 -3.89 4.06 -17.60
N ILE A 188 -4.71 3.96 -16.56
CA ILE A 188 -5.91 3.12 -16.56
C ILE A 188 -6.98 3.69 -17.51
N GLU A 189 -7.23 5.00 -17.48
CA GLU A 189 -8.20 5.65 -18.37
C GLU A 189 -7.85 5.48 -19.86
N VAL A 190 -6.57 5.65 -20.22
CA VAL A 190 -6.08 5.41 -21.58
C VAL A 190 -6.29 3.95 -21.99
N THR A 191 -6.04 3.03 -21.07
CA THR A 191 -6.23 1.60 -21.29
C THR A 191 -7.72 1.25 -21.50
N LEU A 192 -8.62 1.78 -20.66
CA LEU A 192 -10.07 1.63 -20.82
C LEU A 192 -10.58 2.23 -22.13
N LYS A 193 -10.11 3.42 -22.50
CA LYS A 193 -10.48 4.06 -23.78
C LYS A 193 -10.10 3.19 -24.97
N LYS A 194 -8.91 2.58 -24.95
CA LYS A 194 -8.46 1.65 -25.99
C LYS A 194 -9.39 0.42 -26.10
N TYR A 195 -9.86 -0.11 -24.97
CA TYR A 195 -10.80 -1.23 -24.97
C TYR A 195 -12.18 -0.85 -25.51
N ASN A 196 -12.74 0.29 -25.10
CA ASN A 196 -14.04 0.76 -25.60
C ASN A 196 -14.03 1.02 -27.12
N VAL A 197 -12.90 1.47 -27.68
CA VAL A 197 -12.74 1.63 -29.13
C VAL A 197 -12.60 0.29 -29.85
N SER A 198 -11.92 -0.68 -29.23
CA SER A 198 -11.68 -2.01 -29.82
C SER A 198 -12.89 -2.95 -29.75
N GLY A 199 -13.87 -2.68 -28.89
CA GLY A 199 -15.13 -3.45 -28.77
C GLY A 199 -16.28 -2.97 -29.66
N ASN A 200 -16.11 -1.85 -30.37
CA ASN A 200 -17.09 -1.29 -31.32
C ASN A 200 -16.77 -1.62 -32.79
N LEU A 201 -15.83 -2.55 -33.04
CA LEU A 201 -15.45 -3.13 -34.33
C LEU A 201 -15.73 -4.63 -34.30
#